data_AF-A0A5D0U0M7-F1
#
_entry.id   AF-A0A5D0U0M7-F1
#
_cell.length_a   1.000
_cell.length_b   1.000
_cell.length_c   1.000
_cell.angle_alpha   90.00
_cell.angle_beta   90.00
_cell.angle_gamma   90.00
#
_symmetry.space_group_name_H-M   'P 1'
#
loop_
_entity.id
_entity.type
_entity.pdbx_description
1 polymer ?
#
loop_
_entity_poly.entity_id
_entity_poly.type
_entity_poly.pdbx_seq_one_letter_code
_entity_poly.pdbx_strand_id
1 'polypeptide(L)'
;MITVLVLVSLVALFGLCVPDLLRPMPVGPSHDPPPGGVPVVHPESMTAELDPVDEEYLAFLADELWPDDEYLEPEPSTDGEEESGGSGMLL
;
A
#
# COMPACT_ATOMS: atom_id res chain seq x y z
N MET A 1 14.39 -26.48 23.42
CA MET A 1 15.44 -26.39 22.37
C MET A 1 14.96 -25.54 21.20
N ILE A 2 13.80 -25.84 20.61
CA ILE A 2 13.21 -25.04 19.51
C ILE A 2 13.00 -23.57 19.91
N THR A 3 12.52 -23.31 21.13
CA THR A 3 12.31 -21.95 21.63
C THR A 3 13.60 -21.12 21.68
N VAL A 4 14.72 -21.73 22.03
CA VAL A 4 16.03 -21.06 22.06
C VAL A 4 16.48 -20.73 20.63
N LEU A 5 16.29 -21.65 19.68
CA LEU A 5 16.62 -21.42 18.27
C LEU A 5 15.77 -20.31 17.66
N VAL A 6 14.47 -20.27 17.97
CA VAL A 6 13.55 -19.22 17.52
C VAL A 6 13.98 -17.85 18.08
N LEU A 7 14.32 -17.77 19.37
CA LEU A 7 14.77 -16.52 19.98
C LEU A 7 16.08 -16.01 19.36
N VAL A 8 17.05 -16.90 19.12
CA VAL A 8 18.32 -16.53 18.45
C VAL A 8 18.05 -16.04 17.02
N SER A 9 17.14 -16.70 16.29
CA SER A 9 16.77 -16.30 14.94
C SER A 9 16.08 -14.95 14.90
N LEU A 10 15.17 -14.67 15.85
CA LEU A 10 14.50 -13.37 15.95
C LEU A 10 15.48 -12.25 16.28
N VAL A 11 16.43 -12.48 17.19
CA VAL A 11 17.48 -11.50 17.53
C VAL A 11 18.38 -11.23 16.33
N ALA A 12 18.76 -12.27 15.58
CA ALA A 12 19.58 -12.12 14.37
C ALA A 12 18.83 -11.37 13.25
N LEU A 13 17.56 -11.73 13.00
CA LEU A 13 16.70 -11.06 12.03
C LEU A 13 16.53 -9.58 12.39
N PHE A 14 16.19 -9.29 13.65
CA PHE A 14 16.00 -7.93 14.12
C PHE A 14 17.31 -7.11 14.01
N GLY A 15 18.44 -7.68 14.42
CA GLY A 15 19.74 -7.01 14.29
C GLY A 15 20.18 -6.73 12.85
N LEU A 16 19.73 -7.54 11.89
CA LEU A 16 20.04 -7.37 10.47
C LEU A 16 19.04 -6.46 9.74
N CYS A 17 17.74 -6.58 10.03
CA CYS A 17 16.69 -5.83 9.35
C CYS A 17 16.51 -4.41 9.90
N VAL A 18 16.61 -4.21 11.22
CA VAL A 18 16.43 -2.88 11.83
C VAL A 18 17.36 -1.81 11.28
N PRO A 19 18.68 -2.03 11.09
CA PRO A 19 19.54 -1.01 10.50
C PRO A 19 19.21 -0.67 9.04
N ASP A 20 18.65 -1.60 8.26
CA ASP A 20 18.21 -1.31 6.88
C ASP A 20 16.87 -0.56 6.86
N LEU A 21 15.98 -0.84 7.81
CA LEU A 21 14.70 -0.13 7.98
C LEU A 21 14.89 1.28 8.57
N LEU A 22 15.85 1.43 9.49
CA LEU A 22 16.25 2.72 10.06
C LEU A 22 17.22 3.47 9.18
N ARG A 23 17.69 2.87 8.08
CA ARG A 23 18.50 3.57 7.10
C ARG A 23 17.65 4.73 6.61
N PRO A 24 18.05 5.98 6.86
CA PRO A 24 17.35 7.11 6.29
C PRO A 24 17.34 6.88 4.79
N MET A 25 16.16 6.80 4.19
CA MET A 25 16.06 6.93 2.74
C MET A 25 16.90 8.15 2.37
N PRO A 26 17.78 8.08 1.36
CA PRO A 26 18.46 9.27 0.90
C PRO A 26 17.35 10.29 0.67
N VAL A 27 17.44 11.43 1.38
CA VAL A 27 16.52 12.54 1.20
C VAL A 27 16.60 12.85 -0.29
N GLY A 28 15.59 12.37 -1.03
CA GLY A 28 15.35 12.83 -2.39
C GLY A 28 15.33 14.34 -2.31
N PRO A 29 15.86 15.03 -3.34
CA PRO A 29 16.08 16.47 -3.31
C PRO A 29 14.88 17.17 -2.65
N SER A 30 15.17 17.89 -1.56
CA SER A 30 14.21 18.56 -0.69
C SER A 30 13.10 19.18 -1.52
N HIS A 31 11.88 18.67 -1.34
CA HIS A 31 10.71 19.09 -2.08
C HIS A 31 10.17 20.42 -1.53
N ASP A 32 11.02 21.42 -1.34
CA ASP A 32 10.50 22.78 -1.49
C ASP A 32 10.04 22.86 -2.95
N PRO A 33 8.74 23.06 -3.23
CA PRO A 33 8.30 23.20 -4.60
C PRO A 33 9.11 24.35 -5.21
N PRO A 34 9.94 24.11 -6.24
CA PRO A 34 10.62 25.22 -6.88
C PRO A 34 9.53 26.16 -7.38
N PRO A 35 9.72 27.49 -7.29
CA PRO A 35 8.80 28.46 -7.86
C PRO A 35 8.85 28.31 -9.38
N GLY A 36 8.13 27.32 -9.91
CA GLY A 36 8.32 26.82 -11.26
C GLY A 36 8.09 25.32 -11.39
N GLY A 37 6.86 24.87 -11.12
CA GLY A 37 6.14 23.79 -11.81
C GLY A 37 6.90 22.57 -12.37
N VAL A 38 7.89 22.01 -11.68
CA VAL A 38 8.33 20.64 -12.01
C VAL A 38 7.38 19.65 -11.33
N PRO A 39 6.75 18.74 -12.10
CA PRO A 39 5.83 17.77 -11.54
C PRO A 39 6.59 16.87 -10.56
N VAL A 40 5.97 16.63 -9.40
CA VAL A 40 6.40 15.61 -8.45
C VAL A 40 6.36 14.28 -9.18
N VAL A 41 7.53 13.72 -9.52
CA VAL A 41 7.60 12.40 -10.15
C VAL A 41 7.29 11.40 -9.04
N HIS A 42 6.00 11.01 -8.94
CA HIS A 42 5.62 9.83 -8.18
C HIS A 42 6.41 8.65 -8.75
N PRO A 43 6.89 7.71 -7.93
CA PRO A 43 7.45 6.47 -8.46
C PRO A 43 6.40 5.87 -9.41
N GLU A 44 6.82 5.58 -10.63
CA GLU A 44 5.94 4.98 -11.64
C GLU A 44 5.28 3.76 -10.98
N SER A 45 3.94 3.77 -10.85
CA SER A 45 3.21 2.68 -10.19
C SER A 45 3.70 1.34 -10.74
N MET A 46 4.03 0.43 -9.83
CA MET A 46 4.61 -0.86 -10.14
C MET A 46 3.58 -1.68 -10.93
N THR A 47 3.72 -1.73 -12.25
CA THR A 47 2.88 -2.47 -13.20
C THR A 47 3.50 -3.82 -13.57
N ALA A 48 4.35 -4.36 -12.70
CA ALA A 48 4.96 -5.66 -12.91
C ALA A 48 3.88 -6.74 -12.74
N GLU A 49 3.64 -7.51 -13.80
CA GLU A 49 2.82 -8.72 -13.74
C GLU A 49 3.47 -9.69 -12.74
N LEU A 50 2.69 -10.16 -11.78
CA LEU A 50 3.13 -11.11 -10.78
C LEU A 50 3.10 -12.53 -11.35
N ASP A 51 3.96 -13.40 -10.83
CA ASP A 51 3.81 -14.83 -11.09
C ASP A 51 2.55 -15.34 -10.35
N PRO A 52 1.84 -16.35 -10.88
CA PRO A 52 0.58 -16.83 -10.29
C PRO A 52 0.70 -17.23 -8.82
N VAL A 53 1.86 -17.76 -8.42
CA VAL A 53 2.13 -18.18 -7.04
C VAL A 53 2.25 -16.99 -6.09
N ASP A 54 2.81 -15.87 -6.58
CA ASP A 54 2.97 -14.66 -5.77
C ASP A 54 1.62 -13.96 -5.59
N GLU A 55 0.75 -13.99 -6.61
CA GLU A 55 -0.63 -13.51 -6.48
C GLU A 55 -1.41 -14.28 -5.42
N GLU A 56 -1.35 -15.62 -5.46
CA GLU A 56 -2.01 -16.49 -4.47
C GLU A 56 -1.48 -16.25 -3.05
N TYR A 57 -0.17 -16.06 -2.91
CA TYR A 57 0.46 -15.77 -1.63
C TYR A 57 -0.01 -14.42 -1.05
N LEU A 58 -0.06 -13.39 -1.87
CA LEU A 58 -0.52 -12.06 -1.46
C LEU A 58 -2.03 -12.08 -1.13
N ALA A 59 -2.83 -12.81 -1.90
CA ALA A 59 -4.27 -12.99 -1.61
C ALA A 59 -4.49 -13.68 -0.26
N PHE A 60 -3.72 -14.72 0.05
CA PHE A 60 -3.76 -15.38 1.35
C PHE A 60 -3.36 -14.44 2.50
N LEU A 61 -2.32 -13.62 2.31
CA LEU A 61 -1.93 -12.63 3.32
C LEU A 61 -2.98 -11.54 3.53
N ALA A 62 -3.66 -11.12 2.47
CA ALA A 62 -4.72 -10.11 2.54
C ALA A 62 -5.92 -10.63 3.33
N ASP A 63 -6.35 -11.88 3.10
CA ASP A 63 -7.44 -12.54 3.83
C ASP A 63 -7.19 -12.59 5.36
N GLU A 64 -5.95 -12.88 5.76
CA GLU A 64 -5.58 -12.95 7.18
C GLU A 64 -5.42 -11.56 7.81
N LEU A 65 -4.81 -10.61 7.09
CA LEU A 65 -4.41 -9.32 7.66
C LEU A 65 -5.49 -8.25 7.56
N TRP A 66 -6.40 -8.38 6.58
CA TRP A 66 -7.46 -7.41 6.29
C TRP A 66 -8.83 -8.09 6.12
N PRO A 67 -9.34 -8.79 7.14
CA PRO A 67 -10.55 -9.61 7.03
C PRO A 67 -11.83 -8.78 6.76
N ASP A 68 -11.85 -7.51 7.15
CA ASP A 68 -13.02 -6.62 7.08
C ASP A 68 -12.90 -5.56 5.96
N ASP A 69 -11.91 -5.68 5.06
CA ASP A 69 -11.52 -4.73 3.99
C ASP A 69 -12.27 -3.38 4.02
N GLU A 70 -11.87 -2.50 4.94
CA GLU A 70 -12.52 -1.21 5.23
C GLU A 70 -12.54 -0.24 4.02
N TYR A 71 -11.78 -0.55 2.98
CA TYR A 71 -11.67 0.24 1.75
C TYR A 71 -12.30 -0.43 0.54
N LEU A 72 -12.83 -1.65 0.69
CA LEU A 72 -13.64 -2.28 -0.36
C LEU A 72 -14.98 -1.56 -0.42
N GLU A 73 -15.06 -0.56 -1.29
CA GLU A 73 -16.34 0.08 -1.59
C GLU A 73 -17.32 -1.02 -2.03
N PRO A 74 -18.47 -1.17 -1.35
CA PRO A 74 -19.45 -2.15 -1.76
C PRO A 74 -19.84 -1.84 -3.21
N GLU A 75 -19.80 -2.88 -4.05
CA GLU A 75 -20.20 -2.79 -5.45
C GLU A 75 -21.52 -2.01 -5.55
N PRO A 76 -21.59 -0.94 -6.37
CA PRO A 76 -22.81 -0.17 -6.51
C PRO A 76 -23.92 -1.12 -6.94
N SER A 77 -24.96 -1.22 -6.13
CA SER A 77 -26.08 -2.12 -6.40
C SER A 77 -26.67 -1.73 -7.76
N THR A 78 -26.68 -2.69 -8.69
CA THR A 78 -27.31 -2.51 -10.01
C THR A 78 -28.85 -2.47 -9.91
N ASP A 79 -29.40 -2.07 -8.77
CA ASP A 79 -30.83 -1.90 -8.53
C ASP A 79 -31.29 -0.46 -8.74
N GLY A 80 -30.64 0.26 -9.67
CA GLY A 80 -31.31 1.17 -10.59
C GLY A 80 -32.37 2.10 -9.98
N GLU A 81 -32.03 2.85 -8.94
CA GLU A 81 -32.70 4.12 -8.69
C GLU A 81 -31.86 5.25 -9.27
N GLU A 82 -32.24 5.65 -10.48
CA GLU A 82 -31.89 6.91 -11.11
C GLU A 82 -32.08 8.07 -10.12
N GLU A 83 -31.00 8.48 -9.44
CA GLU A 83 -31.05 9.67 -8.61
C GLU A 83 -31.27 10.87 -9.55
N SER A 84 -32.52 11.35 -9.54
CA SER A 84 -33.03 12.49 -10.27
C SER A 84 -32.02 13.63 -10.20
N GLY A 85 -31.46 13.97 -11.36
CA GLY A 85 -30.39 14.95 -11.52
C GLY A 85 -30.66 16.23 -10.72
N GLY A 86 -29.88 16.41 -9.67
CA GLY A 86 -29.78 17.65 -8.91
C GLY A 86 -29.14 18.75 -9.78
N SER A 87 -29.88 19.27 -10.75
CA SER A 87 -29.56 20.54 -11.39
C SER A 87 -29.92 21.68 -10.44
N GLY A 88 -29.06 21.88 -9.45
CA GLY A 88 -29.14 22.96 -8.50
C GLY A 88 -27.80 23.65 -8.32
N MET A 89 -27.31 24.35 -9.35
CA MET A 89 -26.35 25.44 -9.13
C MET A 89 -26.31 26.45 -10.29
N LEU A 90 -26.84 27.64 -9.97
CA LEU A 90 -26.31 28.97 -10.29
C LEU A 90 -26.29 29.47 -11.75
N LEU A 91 -27.36 30.17 -12.15
CA LEU A 91 -27.37 31.63 -12.39
C LEU A 91 -28.79 32.16 -12.65
#